data_AF-A0A0D1L8P0-F1
#
_entry.id   AF-A0A0D1L8P0-F1
#
_cell.length_a   1.000
_cell.length_b   1.000
_cell.length_c   1.000
_cell.angle_alpha   90.00
_cell.angle_beta   90.00
_cell.angle_gamma   90.00
#
_symmetry.space_group_name_H-M   'P 1'
#
loop_
_entity.id
_entity.type
_entity.pdbx_description
1 polymer ?
#
loop_
_entity_poly.entity_id
_entity_poly.type
_entity_poly.pdbx_seq_one_letter_code
_entity_poly.pdbx_strand_id
1 'polypeptide(L)'
;MTAMFDGSYDTDAEQRMNAERMAAHRERKRRDKLVTRIGVLDEVVTGRTELRRARPSLGEVAEFFGIDCGPLHTLLRLRREEFLSDGWRHDRWTDEAIIRAALLLEDGESETADEIRYHLREGELPVVYTSHARRIEQCGNDFARAMSLIEAVHGGESAYDTWRRLQDTPRYELQSLAIALAALVPEDADNLGAYLKHISGRNGSVAQGLAQLIPRPSKLYRRRRNPGRRRYVDQPGGVSVTAHR
;
A
#
# COMPACT_ATOMS: atom_id res chain seq x y z
N MET A 1 -17.95 -1.95 58.18
CA MET A 1 -17.07 -2.17 57.00
C MET A 1 -17.90 -1.91 55.78
N THR A 2 -17.86 -0.67 55.26
CA THR A 2 -18.62 -0.27 54.06
C THR A 2 -17.58 0.02 52.99
N ALA A 3 -17.52 -0.85 51.98
CA ALA A 3 -16.63 -0.67 50.86
C ALA A 3 -17.13 0.50 49.99
N MET A 4 -16.39 1.60 49.99
CA MET A 4 -16.46 2.63 48.96
C MET A 4 -15.65 2.14 47.76
N PHE A 5 -16.35 1.71 46.72
CA PHE A 5 -15.79 1.50 45.38
C PHE A 5 -16.91 1.77 44.38
N ASP A 6 -17.00 3.00 43.88
CA ASP A 6 -17.24 3.26 42.46
C ASP A 6 -17.11 4.75 42.17
N GLY A 7 -16.41 5.14 41.11
CA GLY A 7 -16.20 6.56 40.77
C GLY A 7 -14.94 6.86 39.95
N SER A 8 -14.11 5.86 39.66
CA SER A 8 -12.87 6.03 38.89
C SER A 8 -13.01 5.74 37.39
N TYR A 9 -14.10 5.11 36.94
CA TYR A 9 -14.24 4.67 35.54
C TYR A 9 -14.84 5.74 34.61
N ASP A 10 -15.63 6.66 35.16
CA ASP A 10 -16.32 7.70 34.38
C ASP A 10 -15.37 8.86 34.01
N THR A 11 -14.45 9.20 34.92
CA THR A 11 -13.45 10.26 34.70
C THR A 11 -12.48 9.95 33.58
N ASP A 12 -12.10 8.69 33.39
CA ASP A 12 -11.17 8.27 32.33
C ASP A 12 -11.84 8.33 30.95
N ALA A 13 -13.12 7.94 30.87
CA ALA A 13 -13.91 8.04 29.64
C ALA A 13 -14.16 9.51 29.26
N GLU A 14 -14.51 10.35 30.22
CA GLU A 14 -14.67 11.79 30.02
C GLU A 14 -13.36 12.49 29.60
N GLN A 15 -12.24 12.13 30.24
CA GLN A 15 -10.92 12.64 29.87
C GLN A 15 -10.51 12.22 28.46
N ARG A 16 -10.77 10.96 28.06
CA ARG A 16 -10.53 10.48 26.69
C ARG A 16 -11.40 11.24 25.68
N MET A 17 -12.70 11.36 25.93
CA MET A 17 -13.60 12.13 25.05
C MET A 17 -13.19 13.59 24.94
N ASN A 18 -12.76 14.22 26.03
CA ASN A 18 -12.28 15.60 25.99
C ASN A 18 -10.95 15.72 25.22
N ALA A 19 -10.03 14.78 25.41
CA ALA A 19 -8.78 14.72 24.66
C ALA A 19 -9.02 14.53 23.15
N GLU A 20 -9.95 13.66 22.76
CA GLU A 20 -10.37 13.44 21.37
C GLU A 20 -11.00 14.70 20.77
N ARG A 21 -11.89 15.39 21.51
CA ARG A 21 -12.47 16.67 21.07
C ARG A 21 -11.41 17.74 20.87
N MET A 22 -10.46 17.86 21.80
CA MET A 22 -9.35 18.81 21.70
C MET A 22 -8.38 18.46 20.56
N ALA A 23 -8.14 17.17 20.30
CA ALA A 23 -7.37 16.72 19.15
C ALA A 23 -8.09 17.07 17.84
N ALA A 24 -9.37 16.74 17.72
CA ALA A 24 -10.19 17.07 16.54
C ALA A 24 -10.25 18.59 16.27
N HIS A 25 -10.34 19.40 17.32
CA HIS A 25 -10.30 20.87 17.20
C HIS A 25 -8.95 21.40 16.72
N ARG A 26 -7.84 20.86 17.26
CA ARG A 26 -6.49 21.21 16.79
C ARG A 26 -6.29 20.84 15.33
N GLU A 27 -6.77 19.65 14.95
CA GLU A 27 -6.68 19.13 13.60
C GLU A 27 -7.51 19.97 12.61
N ARG A 28 -8.73 20.35 13.00
CA ARG A 28 -9.53 21.32 12.24
C ARG A 28 -8.82 22.66 12.06
N LYS A 29 -8.27 23.24 13.14
CA LYS A 29 -7.50 24.49 13.06
C LYS A 29 -6.27 24.38 12.17
N ARG A 30 -5.64 23.20 12.10
CA ARG A 30 -4.52 22.94 11.20
C ARG A 30 -5.01 23.01 9.75
N ARG A 31 -6.07 22.27 9.41
CA ARG A 31 -6.69 22.30 8.08
C ARG A 31 -7.14 23.71 7.68
N ASP A 32 -7.80 24.45 8.56
CA ASP A 32 -8.27 25.81 8.29
C ASP A 32 -7.12 26.74 7.84
N LYS A 33 -5.92 26.56 8.37
CA LYS A 33 -4.73 27.31 7.93
C LYS A 33 -4.24 26.86 6.56
N LEU A 34 -4.20 25.56 6.32
CA LEU A 34 -3.67 24.96 5.08
C LEU A 34 -4.54 25.25 3.88
N VAL A 35 -5.86 25.24 4.06
CA VAL A 35 -6.86 25.50 3.01
C VAL A 35 -6.65 26.85 2.30
N THR A 36 -6.09 27.84 3.00
CA THR A 36 -5.77 29.15 2.42
C THR A 36 -4.64 29.13 1.38
N ARG A 37 -3.87 28.04 1.29
CA ARG A 37 -2.72 27.90 0.37
C ARG A 37 -3.17 27.43 -1.02
N ILE A 38 -4.11 28.16 -1.62
CA ILE A 38 -4.72 27.82 -2.91
C ILE A 38 -3.71 27.68 -4.07
N GLY A 39 -2.56 28.35 -3.99
CA GLY A 39 -1.51 28.29 -5.01
C GLY A 39 -0.93 26.88 -5.23
N VAL A 40 -1.12 25.95 -4.29
CA VAL A 40 -0.74 24.54 -4.49
C VAL A 40 -1.49 23.90 -5.66
N LEU A 41 -2.72 24.32 -5.94
CA LEU A 41 -3.48 23.81 -7.08
C LEU A 41 -2.80 24.19 -8.41
N ASP A 42 -2.14 25.35 -8.50
CA ASP A 42 -1.40 25.72 -9.71
C ASP A 42 -0.12 24.87 -9.89
N GLU A 43 0.46 24.32 -8.81
CA GLU A 43 1.64 23.44 -8.85
C GLU A 43 1.31 22.03 -9.30
N VAL A 44 0.17 21.49 -8.85
CA VAL A 44 -0.32 20.15 -9.23
C VAL A 44 -0.89 20.15 -10.66
N VAL A 45 -1.45 21.27 -11.11
CA VAL A 45 -2.11 21.39 -12.42
C VAL A 45 -1.12 21.83 -13.51
N THR A 46 -0.17 20.97 -13.87
CA THR A 46 0.55 21.12 -15.14
C THR A 46 -0.25 20.44 -16.28
N GLY A 47 -1.30 21.13 -16.77
CA GLY A 47 -1.94 20.76 -18.06
C GLY A 47 -3.45 20.48 -18.07
N ARG A 48 -4.21 20.76 -17.00
CA ARG A 48 -5.68 20.68 -17.02
C ARG A 48 -6.32 22.02 -16.68
N THR A 49 -6.53 22.82 -17.72
CA THR A 49 -7.10 24.18 -17.70
C THR A 49 -8.58 24.24 -17.26
N GLU A 50 -9.20 23.12 -16.90
CA GLU A 50 -10.67 23.00 -16.88
C GLU A 50 -11.33 23.20 -15.52
N LEU A 51 -10.61 23.00 -14.40
CA LEU A 51 -11.16 23.31 -13.06
C LEU A 51 -11.27 24.81 -12.79
N ARG A 52 -10.57 25.66 -13.56
CA ARG A 52 -10.71 27.11 -13.53
C ARG A 52 -12.04 27.62 -14.10
N ARG A 53 -13.00 26.74 -14.42
CA ARG A 53 -14.40 27.16 -14.53
C ARG A 53 -14.84 27.66 -13.16
N ALA A 54 -15.57 28.77 -13.13
CA ALA A 54 -15.83 29.58 -11.95
C ALA A 54 -16.79 28.96 -10.91
N ARG A 55 -16.67 27.64 -10.65
CA ARG A 55 -17.22 26.78 -9.57
C ARG A 55 -17.52 25.39 -10.15
N PRO A 56 -16.59 24.42 -10.07
CA PRO A 56 -16.84 23.07 -10.54
C PRO A 56 -17.94 22.38 -9.73
N SER A 57 -18.66 21.49 -10.40
CA SER A 57 -19.66 20.58 -9.83
C SER A 57 -18.99 19.41 -9.08
N LEU A 58 -19.77 18.65 -8.30
CA LEU A 58 -19.26 17.46 -7.61
C LEU A 58 -18.57 16.48 -8.56
N GLY A 59 -19.17 16.25 -9.72
CA GLY A 59 -18.65 15.31 -10.72
C GLY A 59 -17.29 15.77 -11.27
N GLU A 60 -17.15 17.06 -11.56
CA GLU A 60 -15.88 17.64 -12.02
C GLU A 60 -14.79 17.56 -10.92
N VAL A 61 -15.16 17.73 -9.64
CA VAL A 61 -14.21 17.56 -8.52
C VAL A 61 -13.86 16.10 -8.28
N ALA A 62 -14.81 15.17 -8.42
CA ALA A 62 -14.55 13.73 -8.33
C ALA A 62 -13.61 13.26 -9.45
N GLU A 63 -13.86 13.72 -10.68
CA GLU A 63 -12.99 13.47 -11.84
C GLU A 63 -11.59 14.04 -11.63
N PHE A 64 -11.47 15.24 -11.05
CA PHE A 64 -10.17 15.80 -10.70
C PHE A 64 -9.37 14.91 -9.75
N PHE A 65 -10.02 14.35 -8.74
CA PHE A 65 -9.38 13.42 -7.80
C PHE A 65 -9.23 12.00 -8.35
N GLY A 66 -9.81 11.68 -9.51
CA GLY A 66 -9.80 10.33 -10.09
C GLY A 66 -10.62 9.32 -9.27
N ILE A 67 -11.65 9.77 -8.55
CA ILE A 67 -12.50 8.95 -7.68
C ILE A 67 -13.97 9.04 -8.07
N ASP A 68 -14.80 8.15 -7.52
CA ASP A 68 -16.26 8.27 -7.59
C ASP A 68 -16.78 9.42 -6.71
N CYS A 69 -18.03 9.85 -6.91
CA CYS A 69 -18.65 10.91 -6.09
C CYS A 69 -18.93 10.50 -4.63
N GLY A 70 -18.90 9.20 -4.31
CA GLY A 70 -19.28 8.63 -3.01
C GLY A 70 -18.46 9.15 -1.82
N PRO A 71 -17.12 9.11 -1.87
CA PRO A 71 -16.25 9.69 -0.85
C PRO A 71 -16.54 11.18 -0.59
N LEU A 72 -16.67 11.99 -1.66
CA LEU A 72 -16.97 13.42 -1.52
C LEU A 72 -18.34 13.66 -0.88
N HIS A 73 -19.37 12.89 -1.24
CA HIS A 73 -20.67 12.94 -0.55
C HIS A 73 -20.55 12.62 0.95
N THR A 74 -19.70 11.65 1.30
CA THR A 74 -19.46 11.28 2.70
C THR A 74 -18.77 12.41 3.45
N LEU A 75 -17.74 13.03 2.88
CA LEU A 75 -17.06 14.19 3.46
C LEU A 75 -18.02 15.37 3.65
N LEU A 76 -18.81 15.70 2.64
CA LEU A 76 -19.82 16.78 2.71
C LEU A 76 -20.88 16.52 3.79
N ARG A 77 -21.25 15.25 4.02
CA ARG A 77 -22.19 14.88 5.09
C ARG A 77 -21.56 15.00 6.47
N LEU A 78 -20.31 14.55 6.65
CA LEU A 78 -19.65 14.44 7.95
C LEU A 78 -18.95 15.74 8.40
N ARG A 79 -18.55 16.59 7.45
CA ARG A 79 -17.76 17.82 7.69
C ARG A 79 -18.37 19.04 7.02
N ARG A 80 -19.69 19.03 6.81
CA ARG A 80 -20.45 20.06 6.10
C ARG A 80 -20.08 21.49 6.49
N GLU A 81 -19.94 21.75 7.79
CA GLU A 81 -19.63 23.09 8.31
C GLU A 81 -18.28 23.60 7.82
N GLU A 82 -17.27 22.72 7.75
CA GLU A 82 -15.94 23.10 7.28
C GLU A 82 -15.98 23.49 5.79
N PHE A 83 -16.69 22.72 4.95
CA PHE A 83 -16.88 23.05 3.53
C PHE A 83 -17.71 24.33 3.32
N LEU A 84 -18.74 24.56 4.15
CA LEU A 84 -19.52 25.81 4.10
C LEU A 84 -18.66 27.03 4.45
N SER A 85 -17.73 26.89 5.41
CA SER A 85 -16.77 27.95 5.78
C SER A 85 -15.82 28.29 4.63
N ASP A 86 -15.46 27.29 3.83
CA ASP A 86 -14.62 27.48 2.64
C ASP A 86 -15.39 27.96 1.40
N GLY A 87 -16.71 28.17 1.51
CA GLY A 87 -17.52 28.73 0.44
C GLY A 87 -18.24 27.72 -0.45
N TRP A 88 -18.12 26.42 -0.19
CA TRP A 88 -18.92 25.40 -0.91
C TRP A 88 -20.41 25.61 -0.67
N ARG A 89 -21.22 25.73 -1.73
CA ARG A 89 -22.70 25.85 -1.64
C ARG A 89 -23.40 25.32 -2.89
N HIS A 90 -24.51 24.59 -2.71
CA HIS A 90 -25.36 24.10 -3.82
C HIS A 90 -24.55 23.45 -4.94
N ASP A 91 -23.62 22.59 -4.54
CA ASP A 91 -22.71 21.88 -5.44
C ASP A 91 -21.76 22.78 -6.25
N ARG A 92 -21.42 23.94 -5.70
CA ARG A 92 -20.41 24.84 -6.26
C ARG A 92 -19.18 24.79 -5.38
N TRP A 93 -18.12 24.19 -5.89
CA TRP A 93 -16.85 24.05 -5.19
C TRP A 93 -15.97 25.29 -5.40
N THR A 94 -15.24 25.65 -4.35
CA THR A 94 -14.18 26.67 -4.34
C THR A 94 -12.82 25.97 -4.27
N ASP A 95 -11.75 26.68 -4.60
CA ASP A 95 -10.38 26.17 -4.49
C ASP A 95 -10.07 25.73 -3.04
N GLU A 96 -10.54 26.52 -2.07
CA GLU A 96 -10.46 26.20 -0.65
C GLU A 96 -11.18 24.88 -0.32
N ALA A 97 -12.41 24.70 -0.81
CA ALA A 97 -13.17 23.47 -0.58
C ALA A 97 -12.51 22.25 -1.24
N ILE A 98 -11.89 22.42 -2.41
CA ILE A 98 -11.14 21.36 -3.10
C ILE A 98 -9.91 20.96 -2.25
N ILE A 99 -9.13 21.93 -1.76
CA ILE A 99 -8.01 21.64 -0.86
C ILE A 99 -8.49 20.96 0.42
N ARG A 100 -9.64 21.39 0.97
CA ARG A 100 -10.21 20.73 2.15
C ARG A 100 -10.58 19.28 1.87
N ALA A 101 -11.14 18.97 0.70
CA ALA A 101 -11.37 17.59 0.30
C ALA A 101 -10.05 16.81 0.24
N ALA A 102 -9.00 17.35 -0.39
CA ALA A 102 -7.69 16.69 -0.45
C ALA A 102 -7.09 16.39 0.93
N LEU A 103 -7.28 17.28 1.91
CA LEU A 103 -6.83 17.10 3.30
C LEU A 103 -7.67 16.10 4.11
N LEU A 104 -8.86 15.73 3.62
CA LEU A 104 -9.82 14.89 4.33
C LEU A 104 -10.02 13.50 3.69
N LEU A 105 -9.65 13.33 2.43
CA LEU A 105 -9.60 12.01 1.77
C LEU A 105 -8.54 11.12 2.43
N GLU A 106 -8.78 9.82 2.41
CA GLU A 106 -7.86 8.85 3.02
C GLU A 106 -6.57 8.72 2.19
N ASP A 107 -5.47 8.31 2.82
CA ASP A 107 -4.19 8.07 2.14
C ASP A 107 -4.37 7.00 1.04
N GLY A 108 -3.93 7.29 -0.19
CA GLY A 108 -4.06 6.37 -1.32
C GLY A 108 -5.46 6.28 -1.93
N GLU A 109 -6.46 7.00 -1.41
CA GLU A 109 -7.79 7.09 -2.02
C GLU A 109 -7.76 7.91 -3.32
N SER A 110 -6.86 8.90 -3.41
CA SER A 110 -6.64 9.72 -4.60
C SER A 110 -5.19 10.16 -4.71
N GLU A 111 -4.54 9.81 -5.82
CA GLU A 111 -3.18 10.26 -6.15
C GLU A 111 -3.08 11.80 -6.15
N THR A 112 -4.07 12.48 -6.71
CA THR A 112 -4.13 13.94 -6.73
C THR A 112 -4.30 14.54 -5.33
N ALA A 113 -5.07 13.90 -4.44
CA ALA A 113 -5.17 14.33 -3.06
C ALA A 113 -3.84 14.14 -2.31
N ASP A 114 -3.14 13.03 -2.55
CA ASP A 114 -1.81 12.77 -1.99
C ASP A 114 -0.78 13.80 -2.47
N GLU A 115 -0.79 14.15 -3.75
CA GLU A 115 0.07 15.20 -4.32
C GLU A 115 -0.19 16.55 -3.65
N ILE A 116 -1.45 16.98 -3.53
CA ILE A 116 -1.81 18.23 -2.85
C ILE A 116 -1.29 18.22 -1.40
N ARG A 117 -1.46 17.11 -0.68
CA ARG A 117 -0.97 16.97 0.70
C ARG A 117 0.55 17.04 0.78
N TYR A 118 1.26 16.41 -0.16
CA TYR A 118 2.71 16.50 -0.27
C TYR A 118 3.18 17.94 -0.46
N HIS A 119 2.59 18.68 -1.40
CA HIS A 119 2.90 20.10 -1.64
C HIS A 119 2.55 21.00 -0.43
N LEU A 120 1.51 20.65 0.33
CA LEU A 120 1.17 21.32 1.58
C LEU A 120 2.11 20.97 2.76
N ARG A 121 3.01 19.99 2.58
CA ARG A 121 3.91 19.41 3.60
C ARG A 121 3.20 18.64 4.71
N GLU A 122 2.10 17.99 4.35
CA GLU A 122 1.22 17.25 5.26
C GLU A 122 1.13 15.75 4.92
N GLY A 123 1.83 15.30 3.88
CA GLY A 123 1.90 13.90 3.45
C GLY A 123 3.28 13.52 2.91
N GLU A 124 3.49 12.22 2.70
CA GLU A 124 4.69 11.69 2.05
C GLU A 124 4.58 11.80 0.51
N LEU A 125 5.69 11.54 -0.19
CA LEU A 125 5.69 11.54 -1.65
C LEU A 125 4.71 10.46 -2.16
N PRO A 126 3.73 10.80 -3.02
CA PRO A 126 2.73 9.85 -3.49
C PRO A 126 3.34 8.67 -4.23
N VAL A 127 2.75 7.49 -4.05
CA VAL A 127 3.14 6.28 -4.78
C VAL A 127 2.31 6.19 -6.06
N VAL A 128 2.94 6.46 -7.20
CA VAL A 128 2.27 6.38 -8.51
C VAL A 128 2.32 4.95 -9.04
N TYR A 129 1.15 4.37 -9.28
CA TYR A 129 1.05 3.05 -9.89
C TYR A 129 0.97 3.15 -11.41
N THR A 130 1.58 2.19 -12.10
CA THR A 130 1.58 2.17 -13.57
C THR A 130 0.22 1.75 -14.13
N SER A 131 -0.33 2.55 -15.04
CA SER A 131 -1.54 2.24 -15.82
C SER A 131 -1.23 1.70 -17.22
N HIS A 132 0.04 1.42 -17.53
CA HIS A 132 0.43 0.92 -18.85
C HIS A 132 -0.14 -0.48 -19.12
N ALA A 133 -0.99 -0.62 -20.14
CA ALA A 133 -1.67 -1.86 -20.49
C ALA A 133 -0.74 -3.08 -20.59
N ARG A 134 0.46 -2.92 -21.18
CA ARG A 134 1.48 -3.98 -21.26
C ARG A 134 1.94 -4.45 -19.87
N ARG A 135 2.07 -3.53 -18.92
CA ARG A 135 2.50 -3.85 -17.56
C ARG A 135 1.38 -4.53 -16.78
N ILE A 136 0.13 -4.13 -17.00
CA ILE A 136 -1.06 -4.78 -16.46
C ILE A 136 -1.17 -6.23 -16.97
N GLU A 137 -1.00 -6.43 -18.28
CA GLU A 137 -0.99 -7.77 -18.90
C GLU A 137 0.12 -8.65 -18.32
N GLN A 138 1.32 -8.10 -18.13
CA GLN A 138 2.42 -8.81 -17.47
C GLN A 138 2.07 -9.23 -16.04
N CYS A 139 1.48 -8.34 -15.24
CA CYS A 139 1.03 -8.66 -13.88
C CYS A 139 -0.05 -9.75 -13.87
N GLY A 140 -0.99 -9.71 -14.84
CA GLY A 140 -2.00 -10.76 -15.00
C GLY A 140 -1.40 -12.13 -15.31
N ASN A 141 -0.40 -12.17 -16.19
CA ASN A 141 0.34 -13.40 -16.50
C ASN A 141 1.12 -13.94 -15.29
N ASP A 142 1.75 -13.05 -14.51
CA ASP A 142 2.48 -13.43 -13.30
C ASP A 142 1.53 -13.94 -12.20
N PHE A 143 0.34 -13.34 -12.05
CA PHE A 143 -0.70 -13.82 -11.15
C PHE A 143 -1.23 -15.21 -11.56
N ALA A 144 -1.53 -15.41 -12.85
CA ALA A 144 -2.00 -16.71 -13.33
C ALA A 144 -0.97 -17.82 -13.07
N ARG A 145 0.33 -17.52 -13.29
CA ARG A 145 1.44 -18.43 -12.96
C ARG A 145 1.53 -18.72 -11.47
N ALA A 146 1.32 -17.72 -10.60
CA ALA A 146 1.30 -17.89 -9.16
C ALA A 146 0.16 -18.83 -8.72
N MET A 147 -1.05 -18.64 -9.25
CA MET A 147 -2.20 -19.50 -8.98
C MET A 147 -1.98 -20.94 -9.44
N SER A 148 -1.46 -21.15 -10.66
CA SER A 148 -1.11 -22.50 -11.13
C SER A 148 -0.05 -23.18 -10.26
N LEU A 149 0.90 -22.42 -9.71
CA LEU A 149 1.89 -22.98 -8.80
C LEU A 149 1.28 -23.38 -7.45
N ILE A 150 0.37 -22.56 -6.92
CA ILE A 150 -0.38 -22.88 -5.68
C ILE A 150 -1.20 -24.17 -5.88
N GLU A 151 -1.91 -24.30 -7.00
CA GLU A 151 -2.67 -25.51 -7.36
C GLU A 151 -1.77 -26.75 -7.48
N ALA A 152 -0.61 -26.62 -8.15
CA ALA A 152 0.36 -27.70 -8.30
C ALA A 152 0.87 -28.20 -6.93
N VAL A 153 1.07 -27.28 -5.97
CA VAL A 153 1.49 -27.62 -4.60
C VAL A 153 0.36 -28.23 -3.77
N HIS A 154 -0.90 -27.83 -3.98
CA HIS A 154 -2.04 -28.25 -3.15
C HIS A 154 -2.72 -29.55 -3.56
N GLY A 155 -2.58 -30.07 -4.79
CA GLY A 155 -3.30 -31.32 -5.10
C GLY A 155 -3.13 -31.99 -6.45
N GLY A 156 -2.25 -31.54 -7.35
CA GLY A 156 -2.26 -32.04 -8.75
C GLY A 156 -0.95 -32.63 -9.29
N GLU A 157 0.20 -32.08 -8.92
CA GLU A 157 1.47 -32.39 -9.58
C GLU A 157 2.52 -32.96 -8.61
N SER A 158 3.50 -33.69 -9.14
CA SER A 158 4.62 -34.16 -8.32
C SER A 158 5.49 -32.95 -7.92
N ALA A 159 5.86 -32.86 -6.64
CA ALA A 159 6.74 -31.79 -6.16
C ALA A 159 8.04 -31.69 -6.99
N TYR A 160 8.52 -32.82 -7.52
CA TYR A 160 9.69 -32.86 -8.40
C TYR A 160 9.49 -32.08 -9.71
N ASP A 161 8.34 -32.23 -10.37
CA ASP A 161 8.05 -31.56 -11.63
C ASP A 161 7.83 -30.06 -11.43
N THR A 162 7.15 -29.68 -10.36
CA THR A 162 7.01 -28.28 -9.93
C THR A 162 8.37 -27.62 -9.74
N TRP A 163 9.29 -28.29 -9.02
CA TRP A 163 10.63 -27.76 -8.78
C TRP A 163 11.49 -27.68 -10.03
N ARG A 164 11.36 -28.64 -10.94
CA ARG A 164 12.05 -28.62 -12.23
C ARG A 164 11.61 -27.42 -13.08
N ARG A 165 10.30 -27.17 -13.14
CA ARG A 165 9.73 -26.03 -13.86
C ARG A 165 10.26 -24.69 -13.33
N LEU A 166 10.33 -24.55 -12.01
CA LEU A 166 10.90 -23.36 -11.37
C LEU A 166 12.41 -23.20 -11.65
N GLN A 167 13.18 -24.29 -11.73
CA GLN A 167 14.60 -24.22 -12.07
C GLN A 167 14.85 -23.73 -13.50
N ASP A 168 13.96 -24.06 -14.43
CA ASP A 168 14.06 -23.66 -15.84
C ASP A 168 13.49 -22.24 -16.09
N THR A 169 12.87 -21.61 -15.08
CA THR A 169 12.28 -20.26 -15.20
C THR A 169 13.35 -19.16 -15.13
N PRO A 170 13.32 -18.13 -16.00
CA PRO A 170 14.28 -17.02 -15.96
C PRO A 170 14.28 -16.25 -14.64
N ARG A 171 15.44 -15.70 -14.24
CA ARG A 171 15.63 -15.03 -12.94
C ARG A 171 14.62 -13.91 -12.67
N TYR A 172 14.39 -13.02 -13.63
CA TYR A 172 13.48 -11.88 -13.45
C TYR A 172 12.02 -12.33 -13.35
N GLU A 173 11.65 -13.39 -14.08
CA GLU A 173 10.32 -13.99 -13.98
C GLU A 173 10.12 -14.69 -12.63
N LEU A 174 11.15 -15.39 -12.12
CA LEU A 174 11.13 -15.96 -10.76
C LEU A 174 10.99 -14.88 -9.67
N GLN A 175 11.67 -13.73 -9.84
CA GLN A 175 11.55 -12.61 -8.91
C GLN A 175 10.14 -12.01 -8.92
N SER A 176 9.55 -11.81 -10.11
CA SER A 176 8.17 -11.33 -10.25
C SER A 176 7.17 -12.32 -9.65
N LEU A 177 7.34 -13.61 -9.95
CA LEU A 177 6.50 -14.69 -9.41
C LEU A 177 6.57 -14.77 -7.88
N ALA A 178 7.76 -14.60 -7.29
CA ALA A 178 7.92 -14.58 -5.83
C ALA A 178 7.20 -13.40 -5.17
N ILE A 179 7.25 -12.21 -5.78
CA ILE A 179 6.51 -11.02 -5.31
C ILE A 179 5.00 -11.24 -5.45
N ALA A 180 4.55 -11.77 -6.60
CA ALA A 180 3.14 -12.09 -6.82
C ALA A 180 2.63 -13.10 -5.78
N LEU A 181 3.35 -14.19 -5.53
CA LEU A 181 3.00 -15.16 -4.48
C LEU A 181 2.95 -14.53 -3.09
N ALA A 182 3.91 -13.67 -2.75
CA ALA A 182 3.93 -12.98 -1.46
C ALA A 182 2.71 -12.06 -1.28
N ALA A 183 2.30 -11.35 -2.34
CA ALA A 183 1.11 -10.49 -2.33
C ALA A 183 -0.21 -11.28 -2.24
N LEU A 184 -0.20 -12.58 -2.54
CA LEU A 184 -1.36 -13.47 -2.41
C LEU A 184 -1.48 -14.13 -1.05
N VAL A 185 -0.48 -13.98 -0.16
CA VAL A 185 -0.57 -14.46 1.22
C VAL A 185 -1.40 -13.44 2.01
N PRO A 186 -2.60 -13.79 2.50
CA PRO A 186 -3.35 -12.88 3.36
C PRO A 186 -2.58 -12.64 4.66
N GLU A 187 -2.41 -11.38 5.08
CA GLU A 187 -1.74 -11.04 6.35
C GLU A 187 -2.48 -11.62 7.57
N ASP A 188 -3.80 -11.79 7.46
CA ASP A 188 -4.68 -12.35 8.49
C ASP A 188 -4.83 -13.88 8.44
N ALA A 189 -4.06 -14.56 7.58
CA ALA A 189 -4.11 -16.02 7.51
C ALA A 189 -3.34 -16.63 8.69
N ASP A 190 -4.07 -16.95 9.77
CA ASP A 190 -3.57 -17.80 10.84
C ASP A 190 -2.97 -19.09 10.24
N ASN A 191 -1.67 -19.27 10.51
CA ASN A 191 -0.93 -20.54 10.50
C ASN A 191 0.01 -20.89 9.33
N LEU A 192 0.52 -19.93 8.53
CA LEU A 192 1.76 -20.23 7.77
C LEU A 192 2.89 -20.65 8.71
N GLY A 193 3.02 -19.95 9.85
CA GLY A 193 3.97 -20.31 10.90
C GLY A 193 3.73 -21.71 11.46
N ALA A 194 2.48 -22.10 11.73
CA ALA A 194 2.17 -23.43 12.27
C ALA A 194 2.38 -24.55 11.23
N TYR A 195 2.05 -24.29 9.96
CA TYR A 195 2.36 -25.19 8.84
C TYR A 195 3.87 -25.39 8.68
N LEU A 196 4.65 -24.31 8.68
CA LEU A 196 6.12 -24.37 8.60
C LEU A 196 6.73 -25.13 9.79
N LYS A 197 6.19 -24.94 11.00
CA LYS A 197 6.60 -25.72 12.18
C LYS A 197 6.22 -27.20 12.04
N HIS A 198 5.05 -27.51 11.50
CA HIS A 198 4.61 -28.89 11.25
C HIS A 198 5.54 -29.64 10.28
N ILE A 199 5.84 -29.06 9.12
CA ILE A 199 6.73 -29.70 8.12
C ILE A 199 8.20 -29.71 8.55
N SER A 200 8.60 -28.89 9.53
CA SER A 200 9.94 -28.92 10.11
C SER A 200 10.22 -30.17 10.98
N GLY A 201 9.19 -30.94 11.29
CA GLY A 201 9.28 -32.16 12.10
C GLY A 201 9.67 -31.88 13.55
N ARG A 202 10.54 -32.72 14.13
CA ARG A 202 10.88 -32.72 15.58
C ARG A 202 11.40 -31.40 16.15
N ASN A 203 11.86 -30.48 15.30
CA ASN A 203 12.48 -29.22 15.75
C ASN A 203 11.48 -28.05 15.82
N GLY A 204 10.27 -28.19 15.27
CA GLY A 204 9.18 -27.21 15.40
C GLY A 204 9.55 -25.77 15.01
N SER A 205 10.48 -25.59 14.08
CA SER A 205 11.05 -24.28 13.72
C SER A 205 10.59 -23.84 12.34
N VAL A 206 10.05 -22.62 12.26
CA VAL A 206 9.64 -21.97 11.01
C VAL A 206 10.79 -21.92 10.01
N ALA A 207 12.00 -21.59 10.47
CA ALA A 207 13.18 -21.51 9.62
C ALA A 207 13.57 -22.86 9.01
N GLN A 208 13.39 -23.94 9.77
CA GLN A 208 13.67 -25.29 9.28
C GLN A 208 12.57 -25.81 8.36
N GLY A 209 11.31 -25.41 8.60
CA GLY A 209 10.21 -25.64 7.66
C GLY A 209 10.44 -24.93 6.33
N LEU A 210 10.85 -23.66 6.36
CA LEU A 210 11.24 -22.91 5.16
C LEU A 210 12.38 -23.60 4.42
N ALA A 211 13.38 -24.12 5.13
CA ALA A 211 14.48 -24.85 4.50
C ALA A 211 14.04 -26.15 3.79
N GLN A 212 12.94 -26.78 4.20
CA GLN A 212 12.35 -27.94 3.50
C GLN A 212 11.61 -27.55 2.23
N LEU A 213 11.11 -26.31 2.16
CA LEU A 213 10.48 -25.74 0.98
C LEU A 213 11.49 -25.22 -0.05
N ILE A 214 12.81 -25.24 0.24
CA ILE A 214 13.84 -24.83 -0.72
C ILE A 214 14.48 -26.10 -1.30
N PRO A 215 14.25 -26.44 -2.58
CA PRO A 215 14.81 -27.64 -3.17
C PRO A 215 16.33 -27.51 -3.25
N ARG A 216 17.02 -28.60 -2.94
CA ARG A 216 18.47 -28.65 -3.17
C ARG A 216 18.71 -28.93 -4.65
N PRO A 217 19.55 -28.13 -5.34
CA PRO A 217 19.94 -28.43 -6.71
C PRO A 217 20.52 -29.84 -6.77
N SER A 218 19.99 -30.66 -7.68
CA SER A 218 20.51 -32.01 -7.89
C SER A 218 21.98 -31.95 -8.27
N LYS A 219 22.75 -32.99 -7.93
CA LYS A 219 24.18 -33.09 -8.30
C LYS A 219 24.40 -32.96 -9.82
N LEU A 220 23.36 -33.21 -10.63
CA LEU A 220 23.35 -33.10 -12.07
C LEU A 220 23.21 -31.64 -12.55
N TYR A 221 22.40 -30.81 -11.88
CA TYR A 221 22.24 -29.39 -12.22
C TYR A 221 23.55 -28.59 -12.02
N ARG A 222 24.34 -28.94 -10.98
CA ARG A 222 25.66 -28.33 -10.74
C ARG A 222 26.69 -28.65 -11.82
N ARG A 223 26.56 -29.79 -12.52
CA ARG A 223 27.48 -30.20 -13.59
C ARG A 223 27.22 -29.44 -14.90
N ARG A 224 25.97 -29.15 -15.24
CA ARG A 224 25.60 -28.38 -16.45
C ARG A 224 26.14 -26.95 -16.44
N ARG A 225 26.32 -26.34 -15.27
CA ARG A 225 26.87 -24.99 -15.13
C ARG A 225 28.40 -24.91 -15.12
N ASN A 226 29.09 -26.06 -15.05
CA ASN A 226 30.55 -26.13 -14.91
C ASN A 226 31.29 -26.90 -16.05
N PRO A 227 31.05 -26.66 -17.35
CA PRO A 227 32.06 -26.92 -18.34
C PRO A 227 32.99 -25.70 -18.44
N GLY A 228 34.10 -25.71 -17.69
CA GLY A 228 35.20 -24.75 -17.87
C GLY A 228 35.14 -23.46 -17.04
N ARG A 229 35.85 -23.47 -15.89
CA ARG A 229 36.51 -22.36 -15.17
C ARG A 229 35.96 -20.91 -15.32
N ARG A 230 35.72 -20.24 -14.18
CA ARG A 230 36.65 -19.24 -13.58
C ARG A 230 36.19 -18.78 -12.18
N ARG A 231 37.15 -18.27 -11.42
CA ARG A 231 37.06 -17.84 -10.01
C ARG A 231 35.94 -16.84 -9.77
N TYR A 232 35.36 -16.97 -8.59
CA TYR A 232 34.45 -16.08 -7.87
C TYR A 232 34.96 -14.63 -7.88
N VAL A 233 34.62 -13.81 -8.88
CA VAL A 233 34.82 -12.35 -8.86
C VAL A 233 33.68 -11.59 -9.55
N ASP A 234 33.02 -12.13 -10.58
CA ASP A 234 32.05 -11.32 -11.33
C ASP A 234 30.59 -11.70 -11.03
N GLN A 235 30.08 -11.23 -9.89
CA GLN A 235 28.65 -10.88 -9.81
C GLN A 235 28.52 -9.43 -10.32
N PRO A 236 27.78 -9.13 -11.41
CA PRO A 236 27.47 -7.76 -11.72
C PRO A 236 26.45 -7.27 -10.67
N GLY A 237 26.90 -6.39 -9.77
CA GLY A 237 26.05 -5.77 -8.75
C GLY A 237 26.43 -6.05 -7.29
N GLY A 238 27.57 -6.69 -7.01
CA GLY A 238 28.10 -6.76 -5.65
C GLY A 238 28.54 -5.39 -5.15
N VAL A 239 27.65 -4.65 -4.48
CA VAL A 239 28.04 -3.45 -3.73
C VAL A 239 28.81 -3.91 -2.51
N SER A 240 30.14 -3.77 -2.56
CA SER A 240 30.99 -3.84 -1.39
C SER A 240 30.79 -2.56 -0.58
N VAL A 241 29.92 -2.59 0.44
CA VAL A 241 29.91 -1.55 1.47
C VAL A 241 31.12 -1.82 2.38
N THR A 242 32.25 -1.23 2.04
CA THR A 242 33.37 -1.09 2.99
C THR A 242 33.08 0.16 3.83
N ALA A 243 32.62 -0.06 5.07
CA ALA A 243 32.68 0.95 6.10
C ALA A 243 34.14 1.33 6.35
N HIS A 244 34.46 2.62 6.26
CA HIS A 244 35.65 3.20 6.88
C HIS A 244 35.22 4.39 7.73
N ARG A 245 35.84 4.48 8.90
CA ARG A 245 35.64 5.47 9.96
C ARG A 245 35.86 6.89 9.47
#